data_AF-A0A6I1NXU6-F1
#
_entry.id   AF-A0A6I1NXU6-F1
#
_cell.length_a   1.000
_cell.length_b   1.000
_cell.length_c   1.000
_cell.angle_alpha   90.00
_cell.angle_beta   90.00
_cell.angle_gamma   90.00
#
_symmetry.space_group_name_H-M   'P 1'
#
loop_
_entity.id
_entity.type
_entity.pdbx_description
1 polymer ?
#
loop_
_entity_poly.entity_id
_entity_poly.type
_entity_poly.pdbx_seq_one_letter_code
_entity_poly.pdbx_strand_id
1 'polypeptide(L)' 'MSVHTMETLSLYNSEPYRRAFGARVIAVVDQAVVLEHTLFYP' A
#
# COMPACT_ATOMS: atom_id res chain seq x y z
N MET A 1 4.73 22.42 -11.00
CA MET A 1 4.67 20.96 -11.23
C MET A 1 4.23 20.33 -9.92
N SER A 2 3.05 19.70 -9.88
CA SER A 2 2.57 19.04 -8.66
C SER A 2 3.30 17.71 -8.53
N VAL A 3 4.18 17.58 -7.55
CA VAL A 3 4.78 16.30 -7.19
C VAL A 3 3.68 15.52 -6.48
N HIS A 4 3.00 14.63 -7.19
CA HIS A 4 2.15 13.64 -6.54
C HIS A 4 3.08 12.70 -5.79
N THR A 5 3.20 12.90 -4.47
CA THR A 5 3.83 11.93 -3.59
C THR A 5 3.08 10.62 -3.78
N MET A 6 3.72 9.60 -4.36
CA MET A 6 3.17 8.26 -4.40
C MET A 6 3.25 7.68 -2.99
N GLU A 7 2.22 7.95 -2.18
CA GLU A 7 2.08 7.36 -0.85
C GLU A 7 1.24 6.08 -0.94
N THR A 8 1.71 5.01 -0.30
CA THR A 8 0.93 3.78 -0.13
C THR A 8 -0.23 4.05 0.82
N LEU A 9 -1.46 3.82 0.37
CA LEU A 9 -2.66 4.00 1.19
C LEU A 9 -2.74 2.92 2.27
N SER A 10 -2.79 3.36 3.53
CA SER A 10 -2.91 2.47 4.69
C SER A 10 -4.38 2.20 5.03
N LEU A 11 -4.81 0.95 4.87
CA LEU A 11 -6.20 0.54 5.12
C LEU A 11 -6.40 -0.11 6.50
N TYR A 12 -5.33 -0.36 7.25
CA TYR A 12 -5.40 -1.09 8.53
C TYR A 12 -6.30 -0.42 9.58
N ASN A 13 -6.41 0.92 9.56
CA ASN A 13 -7.30 1.66 10.46
C ASN A 13 -8.76 1.69 9.97
N SER A 14 -8.97 1.78 8.65
CA SER A 14 -10.30 1.91 8.06
C SER A 14 -11.01 0.58 7.88
N GLU A 15 -10.25 -0.52 7.74
CA GLU A 15 -10.77 -1.86 7.46
C GLU A 15 -10.19 -2.92 8.42
N PRO A 16 -10.33 -2.74 9.76
CA PRO A 16 -9.60 -3.54 10.76
C PRO A 16 -9.94 -5.04 10.76
N TYR A 17 -11.12 -5.42 10.24
CA TYR A 17 -11.55 -6.81 10.16
C TYR A 17 -11.23 -7.49 8.83
N ARG A 18 -10.72 -6.73 7.84
CA ARG A 18 -10.37 -7.28 6.53
C ARG A 18 -9.04 -8.03 6.64
N ARG A 19 -9.05 -9.31 6.26
CA ARG A 19 -7.87 -10.20 6.37
C ARG A 19 -7.18 -10.46 5.04
N ALA A 20 -7.85 -10.17 3.94
CA ALA A 20 -7.34 -10.35 2.60
C ALA A 20 -7.64 -9.11 1.75
N PHE A 21 -6.67 -8.72 0.94
CA PHE A 21 -6.78 -7.62 0.00
C PHE A 21 -6.05 -7.97 -1.30
N GLY A 22 -6.49 -7.37 -2.39
CA GLY A 22 -5.75 -7.35 -3.64
C GLY A 22 -5.31 -5.92 -3.89
N ALA A 23 -4.01 -5.70 -4.09
CA ALA A 23 -3.45 -4.39 -4.37
C ALA A 23 -2.68 -4.40 -5.68
N ARG A 24 -2.68 -3.24 -6.34
CA ARG A 24 -1.81 -3.01 -7.50
C ARG A 24 -0.37 -2.83 -7.01
N VAL A 25 0.54 -3.56 -7.63
CA VAL A 25 1.99 -3.34 -7.47
C VAL A 25 2.37 -2.07 -8.23
N ILE A 26 2.96 -1.11 -7.52
CA ILE A 26 3.39 0.17 -8.11
C ILE A 26 4.91 0.25 -8.30
N ALA A 27 5.68 -0.51 -7.51
CA ALA A 27 7.12 -0.70 -7.73
C ALA A 27 7.59 -2.03 -7.14
N VAL A 28 8.68 -2.54 -7.70
CA VAL A 28 9.45 -3.67 -7.15
C VAL A 28 10.89 -3.21 -7.04
N VAL A 29 11.48 -3.35 -5.87
CA VAL A 29 12.89 -3.07 -5.56
C VAL A 29 13.51 -4.35 -4.98
N ASP A 30 14.83 -4.46 -4.94
CA ASP A 30 15.57 -5.71 -4.67
C ASP A 30 14.94 -6.65 -3.63
N GLN A 31 14.57 -6.13 -2.46
CA GLN A 31 13.99 -6.91 -1.36
C GLN A 31 12.59 -6.45 -0.93
N ALA A 32 11.92 -5.59 -1.71
CA ALA A 32 10.61 -5.07 -1.34
C ALA A 32 9.68 -4.84 -2.53
N VAL A 33 8.38 -5.00 -2.27
CA VAL A 33 7.31 -4.72 -3.21
C VAL A 33 6.51 -3.55 -2.67
N VAL A 34 6.40 -2.48 -3.45
CA VAL A 34 5.59 -1.31 -3.10
C VAL A 34 4.21 -1.48 -3.70
N LEU A 35 3.20 -1.38 -2.85
CA LEU A 35 1.79 -1.54 -3.21
C LEU A 35 1.09 -0.17 -3.18
N GLU A 36 0.07 -0.01 -4.01
CA GLU A 36 -0.81 1.17 -4.00
C GLU A 36 -1.51 1.34 -2.65
N HIS A 37 -1.95 0.23 -2.05
CA HIS A 37 -2.54 0.21 -0.73
C HIS A 37 -2.16 -1.06 0.02
N THR A 38 -2.24 -1.03 1.35
CA THR A 38 -1.85 -2.14 2.21
C THR A 38 -2.73 -2.25 3.46
N LEU A 39 -2.95 -3.49 3.91
CA LEU A 39 -3.49 -3.80 5.24
C LEU A 39 -2.37 -4.14 6.25
N PHE A 40 -1.12 -4.23 5.82
CA PHE A 40 0.00 -4.47 6.72
C PHE A 40 0.21 -3.25 7.61
N TYR A 41 0.22 -3.49 8.92
CA TYR A 41 0.66 -2.50 9.90
C TYR A 41 2.19 -2.39 9.85
N PRO A 42 2.75 -1.17 9.83
CA PRO A 42 4.20 -0.94 9.74
C PRO A 42 4.98 -1.47 10.95
#